data_AF-A0A7C5T9B1-F1
#
_entry.id   AF-A0A7C5T9B1-F1
#
_cell.length_a   1.000
_cell.length_b   1.000
_cell.length_c   1.000
_cell.angle_alpha   90.00
_cell.angle_beta   90.00
_cell.angle_gamma   90.00
#
_symmetry.space_group_name_H-M   'P 1'
#
loop_
_entity.id
_entity.type
_entity.pdbx_description
1 polymer ?
#
loop_
_entity_poly.entity_id
_entity_poly.type
_entity_poly.pdbx_seq_one_letter_code
_entity_poly.pdbx_strand_id
1 'polypeptide(L)'
;MDKGMIYAAVAILGIIVGALAFTYSPGVEIKTATKTLTTTITESPVTVTGPPTAPTTPTPGPTLKIRYNEQLAKKGVDLFKELACNACHTVKGAGVEVGGNLGPDLSKALLGSVGVEKGTAGGPIMAKYFEKHGLKDPATDIDKAAELLALFLAQSDKDLAPTMTVQIEAFKKQHGDKWTQEYVPALVEMLKMAAAKSS
;
A
#
# COMPACT_ATOMS: atom_id res chain seq x y z
N MET A 1 62.72 -8.96 7.00
CA MET A 1 61.32 -8.71 6.59
C MET A 1 60.93 -7.32 7.05
N ASP A 2 60.56 -6.46 6.11
CA ASP A 2 60.21 -5.06 6.37
C ASP A 2 58.88 -4.99 7.14
N LYS A 3 58.82 -4.23 8.22
CA LYS A 3 57.62 -4.07 9.06
C LYS A 3 56.44 -3.55 8.22
N GLY A 4 56.69 -2.75 7.17
CA GLY A 4 55.66 -2.29 6.24
C GLY A 4 54.94 -3.43 5.50
N MET A 5 55.66 -4.49 5.14
CA MET A 5 55.09 -5.66 4.47
C MET A 5 54.20 -6.48 5.42
N ILE A 6 54.55 -6.52 6.70
CA ILE A 6 53.79 -7.23 7.74
C ILE A 6 52.47 -6.50 8.01
N TYR A 7 52.49 -5.17 8.13
CA TYR A 7 51.26 -4.39 8.32
C TYR A 7 50.31 -4.45 7.12
N ALA A 8 50.85 -4.42 5.90
CA ALA A 8 50.04 -4.58 4.68
C ALA A 8 49.37 -5.97 4.62
N ALA A 9 50.11 -7.03 4.96
CA ALA A 9 49.56 -8.39 5.00
C ALA A 9 48.47 -8.55 6.07
N VAL A 10 48.66 -7.97 7.26
CA VAL A 10 47.67 -8.00 8.35
C VAL A 10 46.41 -7.20 7.99
N ALA A 11 46.55 -6.04 7.34
CA ALA A 11 45.41 -5.24 6.90
C ALA A 11 44.56 -5.95 5.84
N ILE A 12 45.22 -6.59 4.86
CA ILE A 12 44.53 -7.35 3.80
C ILE A 12 43.80 -8.57 4.40
N LEU A 13 44.45 -9.31 5.31
CA LEU A 13 43.82 -10.41 6.03
C LEU A 13 42.61 -9.95 6.87
N GLY A 14 42.71 -8.81 7.54
CA GLY A 14 41.59 -8.24 8.30
C GLY A 14 40.38 -7.88 7.43
N ILE A 15 40.62 -7.31 6.24
CA ILE A 15 39.55 -6.96 5.29
C ILE A 15 38.88 -8.23 4.73
N ILE A 16 39.66 -9.27 4.40
CA ILE A 16 39.13 -10.54 3.88
C ILE A 16 38.29 -11.26 4.95
N VAL A 17 38.76 -11.31 6.20
CA VAL A 17 38.01 -11.93 7.30
C VAL A 17 36.74 -11.14 7.64
N GLY A 18 36.80 -9.79 7.59
CA GLY A 18 35.62 -8.94 7.78
C GLY A 18 34.56 -9.11 6.68
N ALA A 19 34.99 -9.29 5.42
CA ALA A 19 34.07 -9.54 4.30
C ALA A 19 33.43 -10.93 4.35
N LEU A 20 34.16 -11.96 4.81
CA LEU A 20 33.63 -13.32 4.97
C LEU A 20 32.63 -13.40 6.14
N ALA A 21 32.82 -12.65 7.22
CA ALA A 21 31.89 -12.62 8.35
C ALA A 21 30.52 -11.99 8.00
N PHE A 22 30.44 -11.13 6.98
CA PHE A 22 29.18 -10.49 6.57
C PHE A 22 28.27 -11.39 5.70
N THR A 23 28.80 -12.49 5.17
CA THR A 23 28.03 -13.42 4.30
C THR A 23 27.59 -14.68 5.04
N TYR A 24 28.00 -14.88 6.28
CA TYR A 24 27.59 -16.00 7.12
C TYR A 24 26.40 -15.61 8.00
N SER A 25 25.18 -15.76 7.46
CA SER A 25 23.96 -15.84 8.27
C SER A 25 23.66 -17.32 8.54
N PRO A 26 23.97 -17.86 9.73
CA PRO A 26 23.45 -19.18 10.10
C PRO A 26 21.93 -19.08 10.16
N GLY A 27 21.25 -19.95 9.41
CA GLY A 27 19.80 -20.01 9.34
C GLY A 27 19.21 -20.15 10.74
N VAL A 28 18.59 -19.08 11.24
CA VAL A 28 17.75 -19.13 12.43
C VAL A 28 16.48 -19.83 12.02
N GLU A 29 16.41 -21.14 12.25
CA GLU A 29 15.15 -21.88 12.29
C GLU A 29 14.29 -21.27 13.41
N ILE A 30 13.36 -20.39 13.04
CA ILE A 30 12.30 -19.96 13.93
C ILE A 30 11.37 -21.16 14.11
N LYS A 31 11.61 -21.98 15.14
CA LYS A 31 10.59 -22.90 15.64
C LYS A 31 9.47 -22.07 16.26
N THR A 32 8.46 -21.74 15.46
CA THR A 32 7.20 -21.19 15.97
C THR A 32 6.51 -22.27 16.81
N ALA A 33 6.74 -22.23 18.12
CA ALA A 33 5.90 -22.96 19.06
C ALA A 33 4.54 -22.26 19.13
N THR A 34 3.58 -22.72 18.32
CA THR A 34 2.18 -22.30 18.43
C THR A 34 1.62 -22.86 19.74
N LYS A 35 1.71 -22.08 20.81
CA LYS A 35 0.97 -22.35 22.03
C LYS A 35 -0.45 -21.79 21.83
N THR A 36 -1.36 -22.67 21.41
CA THR A 36 -2.80 -22.37 21.41
C THR A 36 -3.23 -22.13 22.85
N LEU A 37 -3.34 -20.87 23.26
CA LEU A 37 -4.01 -20.51 24.50
C LEU A 37 -5.51 -20.52 24.22
N THR A 38 -6.16 -21.62 24.59
CA THR A 38 -7.62 -21.68 24.68
C THR A 38 -8.05 -20.74 25.80
N THR A 39 -8.37 -19.50 25.46
CA THR A 39 -9.10 -18.61 26.36
C THR A 39 -10.57 -18.98 26.24
N THR A 40 -11.07 -19.81 27.15
CA THR A 40 -12.50 -20.01 27.35
C THR A 40 -13.08 -18.67 27.81
N ILE A 41 -13.74 -17.95 26.90
CA ILE A 41 -14.59 -16.82 27.26
C ILE A 41 -15.86 -17.43 27.85
N THR A 42 -15.99 -17.38 29.17
CA THR A 42 -17.26 -17.58 29.85
C THR A 42 -18.12 -16.36 29.59
N GLU A 43 -18.95 -16.39 28.53
CA GLU A 43 -20.03 -15.41 28.36
C GLU A 43 -21.09 -15.67 29.43
N SER A 44 -21.15 -14.78 30.42
CA SER A 44 -22.30 -14.65 31.30
C SER A 44 -23.47 -14.07 30.50
N PRO A 45 -24.69 -14.64 30.59
CA PRO A 45 -25.82 -14.14 29.82
C PRO A 45 -26.29 -12.80 30.39
N VAL A 46 -26.13 -11.72 29.61
CA VAL A 46 -26.84 -10.46 29.86
C VAL A 46 -28.15 -10.46 29.09
N THR A 47 -29.25 -10.69 29.80
CA THR A 47 -30.60 -10.49 29.29
C THR A 47 -30.85 -8.99 29.10
N VAL A 48 -30.77 -8.51 27.87
CA VAL A 48 -31.23 -7.16 27.48
C VAL A 48 -32.64 -7.27 26.95
N THR A 49 -33.63 -6.95 27.79
CA THR A 49 -35.02 -6.78 27.38
C THR A 49 -35.20 -5.39 26.77
N GLY A 50 -34.96 -5.27 25.46
CA GLY A 50 -35.40 -4.15 24.63
C GLY A 50 -36.50 -4.59 23.67
N PRO A 51 -37.48 -3.73 23.31
CA PRO A 51 -38.51 -4.08 22.33
C PRO A 51 -37.88 -4.41 20.97
N PRO A 52 -38.48 -5.32 20.17
CA PRO A 52 -37.90 -5.75 18.90
C PRO A 52 -37.99 -4.60 17.88
N THR A 53 -36.90 -3.85 17.73
CA THR A 53 -36.69 -3.04 16.53
C THR A 53 -36.51 -4.01 15.37
N ALA A 54 -37.44 -3.95 14.41
CA ALA A 54 -37.39 -4.75 13.20
C ALA A 54 -36.00 -4.68 12.55
N PRO A 55 -35.51 -5.79 11.95
CA PRO A 55 -34.32 -5.72 11.12
C PRO A 55 -34.62 -4.78 9.94
N THR A 56 -34.13 -3.55 10.01
CA THR A 56 -34.00 -2.70 8.83
C THR A 56 -32.97 -3.41 7.96
N THR A 57 -33.44 -4.20 7.00
CA THR A 57 -32.60 -4.64 5.88
C THR A 57 -31.94 -3.38 5.34
N PRO A 58 -30.60 -3.26 5.33
CA PRO A 58 -29.97 -2.17 4.62
C PRO A 58 -30.38 -2.35 3.16
N THR A 59 -31.21 -1.44 2.66
CA THR A 59 -31.50 -1.33 1.23
C THR A 59 -30.13 -1.31 0.53
N PRO A 60 -29.84 -2.26 -0.38
CA PRO A 60 -28.63 -2.19 -1.16
C PRO A 60 -28.69 -0.87 -1.93
N GLY A 61 -27.81 0.07 -1.56
CA GLY A 61 -27.56 1.24 -2.39
C GLY A 61 -27.18 0.76 -3.80
N PRO A 62 -27.34 1.61 -4.83
CA PRO A 62 -26.95 1.26 -6.18
C PRO A 62 -25.53 0.70 -6.17
N THR A 63 -25.38 -0.59 -6.50
CA THR A 63 -24.09 -1.26 -6.49
C THR A 63 -23.25 -0.66 -7.61
N LEU A 64 -22.29 0.19 -7.24
CA LEU A 64 -21.36 0.79 -8.18
C LEU A 64 -20.53 -0.32 -8.84
N LYS A 65 -20.73 -0.54 -10.15
CA LYS A 65 -19.99 -1.56 -10.91
C LYS A 65 -18.72 -0.97 -11.51
N ILE A 66 -17.60 -1.16 -10.83
CA ILE A 66 -16.28 -0.70 -11.29
C ILE A 66 -15.66 -1.78 -12.20
N ARG A 67 -15.35 -1.41 -13.46
CA ARG A 67 -14.67 -2.30 -14.42
C ARG A 67 -13.16 -2.12 -14.35
N TYR A 68 -12.43 -3.23 -14.47
CA TYR A 68 -10.97 -3.26 -14.51
C TYR A 68 -10.44 -4.41 -15.37
N ASN A 69 -9.20 -4.29 -15.84
CA ASN A 69 -8.46 -5.35 -16.51
C ASN A 69 -7.76 -6.22 -15.45
N GLU A 70 -8.15 -7.48 -15.33
CA GLU A 70 -7.67 -8.37 -14.27
C GLU A 70 -6.17 -8.68 -14.36
N GLN A 71 -5.64 -8.93 -15.56
CA GLN A 71 -4.23 -9.24 -15.77
C GLN A 71 -3.35 -8.03 -15.41
N LEU A 72 -3.77 -6.84 -15.84
CA LEU A 72 -3.07 -5.59 -15.57
C LEU A 72 -3.18 -5.20 -14.09
N ALA A 73 -4.33 -5.44 -13.46
CA ALA A 73 -4.51 -5.26 -12.02
C ALA A 73 -3.59 -6.19 -11.21
N LYS A 74 -3.44 -7.45 -11.63
CA LYS A 74 -2.48 -8.37 -11.00
C LYS A 74 -1.04 -7.89 -11.16
N LYS A 75 -0.64 -7.44 -12.36
CA LYS A 75 0.67 -6.80 -12.58
C LYS A 75 0.85 -5.60 -11.64
N GLY A 76 -0.20 -4.81 -11.42
CA GLY A 76 -0.19 -3.70 -10.47
C GLY A 76 0.07 -4.14 -9.03
N VAL A 77 -0.52 -5.24 -8.57
CA VAL A 77 -0.25 -5.81 -7.23
C VAL A 77 1.22 -6.19 -7.08
N ASP A 78 1.78 -6.82 -8.11
CA ASP A 78 3.18 -7.26 -8.11
C ASP A 78 4.12 -6.02 -8.10
N LEU A 79 3.87 -5.03 -8.97
CA LEU A 79 4.59 -3.76 -8.98
C LEU A 79 4.49 -2.97 -7.68
N PHE A 80 3.31 -2.94 -7.04
CA PHE A 80 3.11 -2.24 -5.77
C PHE A 80 4.00 -2.78 -4.65
N LYS A 81 4.29 -4.09 -4.69
CA LYS A 81 5.22 -4.75 -3.76
C LYS A 81 6.67 -4.54 -4.18
N GLU A 82 6.99 -4.68 -5.46
CA GLU A 82 8.35 -4.51 -6.00
C GLU A 82 8.88 -3.10 -5.79
N LEU A 83 8.02 -2.08 -5.94
CA LEU A 83 8.32 -0.67 -5.71
C LEU A 83 8.29 -0.29 -4.23
N ALA A 84 8.04 -1.26 -3.35
CA ALA A 84 7.90 -1.08 -1.90
C ALA A 84 6.83 -0.06 -1.48
N CYS A 85 5.81 0.20 -2.32
CA CYS A 85 4.66 1.04 -1.92
C CYS A 85 3.94 0.43 -0.71
N ASN A 86 3.93 -0.91 -0.64
CA ASN A 86 3.39 -1.64 0.48
C ASN A 86 4.14 -1.39 1.79
N ALA A 87 5.38 -0.87 1.79
CA ALA A 87 6.09 -0.57 3.02
C ALA A 87 5.37 0.49 3.89
N CYS A 88 4.61 1.39 3.26
CA CYS A 88 3.87 2.45 3.93
C CYS A 88 2.34 2.32 3.79
N HIS A 89 1.84 1.64 2.77
CA HIS A 89 0.42 1.60 2.44
C HIS A 89 -0.12 0.19 2.44
N THR A 90 -1.33 0.03 2.96
CA THR A 90 -2.14 -1.18 2.73
C THR A 90 -3.07 -0.98 1.54
N VAL A 91 -3.46 -2.09 0.91
CA VAL A 91 -4.52 -2.16 -0.11
C VAL A 91 -5.33 -3.42 0.14
N LYS A 92 -6.14 -3.41 1.20
CA LYS A 92 -6.93 -4.57 1.65
C LYS A 92 -7.83 -5.12 0.54
N GLY A 93 -8.46 -4.26 -0.24
CA GLY A 93 -9.28 -4.65 -1.40
C GLY A 93 -8.50 -5.40 -2.49
N ALA A 94 -7.17 -5.30 -2.52
CA ALA A 94 -6.30 -6.06 -3.41
C ALA A 94 -5.52 -7.19 -2.69
N GLY A 95 -5.81 -7.47 -1.42
CA GLY A 95 -5.10 -8.48 -0.61
C GLY A 95 -3.66 -8.08 -0.25
N VAL A 96 -3.34 -6.78 -0.25
CA VAL A 96 -2.03 -6.27 0.19
C VAL A 96 -2.14 -5.79 1.63
N GLU A 97 -1.76 -6.66 2.56
CA GLU A 97 -1.93 -6.44 4.00
C GLU A 97 -0.64 -6.04 4.73
N VAL A 98 0.51 -6.12 4.07
CA VAL A 98 1.82 -5.92 4.72
C VAL A 98 2.40 -4.56 4.38
N GLY A 99 2.25 -3.65 5.34
CA GLY A 99 3.18 -2.57 5.65
C GLY A 99 2.51 -1.27 6.10
N GLY A 100 2.73 -1.00 7.39
CA GLY A 100 2.76 0.32 8.02
C GLY A 100 1.43 1.07 8.13
N ASN A 101 0.97 1.31 9.36
CA ASN A 101 0.01 2.39 9.66
C ASN A 101 0.60 3.81 9.42
N LEU A 102 1.62 3.95 8.56
CA LEU A 102 2.27 5.21 8.22
C LEU A 102 1.46 5.96 7.17
N GLY A 103 1.00 5.25 6.14
CA GLY A 103 0.09 5.74 5.12
C GLY A 103 -1.31 5.15 5.29
N PRO A 104 -2.36 5.83 4.78
CA PRO A 104 -3.73 5.31 4.76
C PRO A 104 -3.86 4.06 3.88
N ASP A 105 -4.91 3.28 4.12
CA ASP A 105 -5.36 2.23 3.19
C ASP A 105 -5.82 2.87 1.86
N LEU A 106 -5.29 2.37 0.75
CA LEU A 106 -5.57 2.88 -0.60
C LEU A 106 -6.70 2.14 -1.31
N SER A 107 -7.35 1.17 -0.66
CA SER A 107 -8.44 0.37 -1.27
C SER A 107 -9.55 1.23 -1.86
N LYS A 108 -9.79 2.42 -1.31
CA LYS A 108 -10.83 3.36 -1.76
C LYS A 108 -10.26 4.63 -2.42
N ALA A 109 -9.02 4.60 -2.91
CA ALA A 109 -8.39 5.72 -3.62
C ALA A 109 -9.20 6.20 -4.82
N LEU A 110 -9.76 5.27 -5.59
CA LEU A 110 -10.61 5.60 -6.73
C LEU A 110 -11.90 6.33 -6.33
N LEU A 111 -12.38 6.13 -5.11
CA LEU A 111 -13.58 6.77 -4.56
C LEU A 111 -13.24 8.01 -3.73
N GLY A 112 -12.00 8.51 -3.82
CA GLY A 112 -11.52 9.68 -3.08
C GLY A 112 -11.40 9.47 -1.56
N SER A 113 -11.76 8.30 -1.06
CA SER A 113 -11.90 8.00 0.37
C SER A 113 -10.61 7.42 0.94
N VAL A 114 -9.51 8.18 0.83
CA VAL A 114 -8.19 7.83 1.38
C VAL A 114 -7.89 8.78 2.53
N GLY A 115 -7.44 8.27 3.67
CA GLY A 115 -7.07 9.12 4.82
C GLY A 115 -8.24 9.81 5.52
N VAL A 116 -9.44 9.23 5.41
CA VAL A 116 -10.64 9.66 6.15
C VAL A 116 -10.71 9.05 7.56
N GLU A 117 -9.80 8.14 7.87
CA GLU A 117 -9.64 7.51 9.17
C GLU A 117 -8.85 8.41 10.14
N LYS A 118 -9.27 8.44 11.41
CA LYS A 118 -8.70 9.34 12.42
C LYS A 118 -7.22 9.00 12.64
N GLY A 119 -6.32 9.95 12.35
CA GLY A 119 -4.88 9.83 12.64
C GLY A 119 -3.97 9.66 11.41
N THR A 120 -4.50 9.63 10.19
CA THR A 120 -3.66 9.62 8.98
C THR A 120 -3.07 11.01 8.70
N ALA A 121 -1.75 11.09 8.60
CA ALA A 121 -1.05 12.31 8.18
C ALA A 121 -1.44 12.66 6.73
N GLY A 122 -2.07 13.83 6.52
CA GLY A 122 -2.36 14.36 5.18
C GLY A 122 -3.85 14.62 4.84
N GLY A 123 -4.79 14.12 5.64
CA GLY A 123 -6.24 14.29 5.37
C GLY A 123 -6.70 13.63 4.07
N PRO A 124 -7.86 14.03 3.49
CA PRO A 124 -8.43 13.37 2.31
C PRO A 124 -7.76 13.85 1.01
N ILE A 125 -6.47 13.51 0.84
CA ILE A 125 -5.62 13.96 -0.28
C ILE A 125 -6.31 13.70 -1.63
N MET A 126 -6.80 12.48 -1.85
CA MET A 126 -7.39 12.11 -3.14
C MET A 126 -8.70 12.85 -3.42
N ALA A 127 -9.57 13.04 -2.42
CA ALA A 127 -10.78 13.84 -2.60
C ALA A 127 -10.44 15.30 -2.96
N LYS A 128 -9.46 15.91 -2.28
CA LYS A 128 -9.00 17.27 -2.58
C LYS A 128 -8.40 17.37 -3.99
N TYR A 129 -7.62 16.37 -4.38
CA TYR A 129 -7.03 16.31 -5.72
C TYR A 129 -8.13 16.19 -6.79
N PHE A 130 -9.11 15.30 -6.60
CA PHE A 130 -10.23 15.16 -7.52
C PHE A 130 -11.05 16.45 -7.62
N GLU A 131 -11.35 17.10 -6.50
CA GLU A 131 -12.08 18.37 -6.48
C GLU A 131 -11.31 19.48 -7.20
N LYS A 132 -9.99 19.59 -6.98
CA LYS A 132 -9.10 20.53 -7.69
C LYS A 132 -9.14 20.32 -9.22
N HIS A 133 -9.39 19.11 -9.67
CA HIS A 133 -9.54 18.74 -11.08
C HIS A 133 -11.02 18.62 -11.54
N GLY A 134 -11.95 19.17 -10.76
CA GLY A 134 -13.37 19.28 -11.13
C GLY A 134 -14.15 17.97 -11.04
N LEU A 135 -13.78 17.07 -10.13
CA LEU A 135 -14.52 15.86 -9.79
C LEU A 135 -14.87 15.86 -8.30
N LYS A 136 -16.10 16.26 -7.97
CA LYS A 136 -16.57 16.38 -6.58
C LYS A 136 -17.06 15.05 -5.99
N ASP A 137 -17.68 14.22 -6.83
CA ASP A 137 -18.15 12.90 -6.46
C ASP A 137 -17.56 11.86 -7.42
N PRO A 138 -16.46 11.19 -7.05
CA PRO A 138 -15.81 10.21 -7.91
C PRO A 138 -16.69 8.99 -8.22
N ALA A 139 -17.73 8.71 -7.42
CA ALA A 139 -18.66 7.61 -7.72
C ALA A 139 -19.55 7.91 -8.94
N THR A 140 -19.70 9.18 -9.31
CA THR A 140 -20.50 9.59 -10.49
C THR A 140 -19.74 9.46 -11.80
N ASP A 141 -18.40 9.44 -11.76
CA ASP A 141 -17.53 9.35 -12.94
C ASP A 141 -16.23 8.61 -12.60
N ILE A 142 -16.33 7.28 -12.59
CA ILE A 142 -15.23 6.40 -12.21
C ILE A 142 -14.11 6.39 -13.25
N ASP A 143 -14.43 6.60 -14.53
CA ASP A 143 -13.43 6.66 -15.58
C ASP A 143 -12.59 7.94 -15.45
N LYS A 144 -13.21 9.09 -15.17
CA LYS A 144 -12.48 10.32 -14.83
C LYS A 144 -11.70 10.18 -13.52
N ALA A 145 -12.25 9.52 -12.50
CA ALA A 145 -11.50 9.25 -11.27
C ALA A 145 -10.21 8.44 -11.54
N ALA A 146 -10.29 7.43 -12.42
CA ALA A 146 -9.15 6.62 -12.81
C ALA A 146 -8.12 7.42 -13.62
N GLU A 147 -8.56 8.30 -14.52
CA GLU A 147 -7.69 9.21 -15.26
C GLU A 147 -6.93 10.17 -14.32
N LEU A 148 -7.64 10.77 -13.36
CA LEU A 148 -7.03 11.66 -12.37
C LEU A 148 -6.08 10.89 -11.44
N LEU A 149 -6.41 9.66 -11.07
CA LEU A 149 -5.51 8.81 -10.30
C LEU A 149 -4.24 8.46 -11.09
N ALA A 150 -4.37 8.18 -12.39
CA ALA A 150 -3.22 8.01 -13.28
C ALA A 150 -2.37 9.28 -13.33
N LEU A 151 -3.01 10.45 -13.47
CA LEU A 151 -2.35 11.75 -13.48
C LEU A 151 -1.60 12.01 -12.16
N PHE A 152 -2.23 11.70 -11.02
CA PHE A 152 -1.61 11.84 -9.71
C PHE A 152 -0.39 10.92 -9.56
N LEU A 153 -0.47 9.66 -9.97
CA LEU A 153 0.69 8.75 -9.93
C LEU A 153 1.78 9.11 -10.95
N ALA A 154 1.40 9.76 -12.05
CA ALA A 154 2.32 10.23 -13.07
C ALA A 154 2.98 11.57 -12.73
N GLN A 155 2.33 12.47 -12.00
CA GLN A 155 2.79 13.86 -11.84
C GLN A 155 2.83 14.33 -10.39
N SER A 156 2.10 13.68 -9.50
CA SER A 156 1.83 14.11 -8.12
C SER A 156 1.15 15.47 -8.03
N ASP A 157 0.94 15.93 -6.79
CA ASP A 157 0.64 17.30 -6.45
C ASP A 157 1.49 17.66 -5.24
N LYS A 158 2.51 18.50 -5.42
CA LYS A 158 3.47 18.84 -4.35
C LYS A 158 2.82 19.56 -3.16
N ASP A 159 1.70 20.24 -3.39
CA ASP A 159 1.00 20.99 -2.35
C ASP A 159 0.13 20.06 -1.49
N LEU A 160 -0.34 18.94 -2.08
CA LEU A 160 -1.17 17.95 -1.39
C LEU A 160 -0.37 16.74 -0.88
N ALA A 161 0.68 16.34 -1.58
CA ALA A 161 1.47 15.13 -1.34
C ALA A 161 2.97 15.34 -1.64
N PRO A 162 3.68 16.16 -0.84
CA PRO A 162 5.09 16.47 -1.07
C PRO A 162 5.99 15.22 -1.02
N THR A 163 5.75 14.30 -0.07
CA THR A 163 6.51 13.05 0.04
C THR A 163 6.34 12.16 -1.19
N MET A 164 5.11 12.04 -1.69
CA MET A 164 4.81 11.25 -2.89
C MET A 164 5.45 11.86 -4.14
N THR A 165 5.56 13.20 -4.19
CA THR A 165 6.23 13.91 -5.31
C THR A 165 7.68 13.48 -5.45
N VAL A 166 8.43 13.44 -4.34
CA VAL A 166 9.83 12.98 -4.34
C VAL A 166 9.94 11.53 -4.79
N GLN A 167 9.03 10.66 -4.35
CA GLN A 167 9.01 9.25 -4.76
C GLN A 167 8.73 9.10 -6.26
N ILE A 168 7.73 9.81 -6.79
CA ILE A 168 7.38 9.77 -8.22
C ILE A 168 8.52 10.29 -9.09
N GLU A 169 9.21 11.37 -8.68
CA GLU A 169 10.40 11.85 -9.38
C GLU A 169 11.53 10.82 -9.40
N ALA A 170 11.76 10.12 -8.29
CA ALA A 170 12.72 9.03 -8.22
C ALA A 170 12.33 7.87 -9.17
N PHE A 171 11.07 7.44 -9.18
CA PHE A 171 10.60 6.39 -10.07
C PHE A 171 10.72 6.78 -11.55
N LYS A 172 10.39 8.02 -11.92
CA LYS A 172 10.62 8.53 -13.27
C LYS A 172 12.09 8.48 -13.66
N LYS A 173 12.99 8.89 -12.77
CA LYS A 173 14.43 8.85 -13.01
C LYS A 173 14.94 7.41 -13.18
N GLN A 174 14.41 6.47 -12.42
CA GLN A 174 14.83 5.08 -12.43
C GLN A 174 14.24 4.27 -13.60
N HIS A 175 12.98 4.53 -13.96
CA HIS A 175 12.23 3.71 -14.92
C HIS A 175 11.94 4.41 -16.25
N GLY A 176 12.20 5.71 -16.35
CA GLY A 176 11.92 6.52 -17.54
C GLY A 176 10.47 6.43 -17.97
N ASP A 177 10.25 6.27 -19.28
CA ASP A 177 8.92 6.19 -19.88
C ASP A 177 8.09 5.00 -19.40
N LYS A 178 8.74 3.93 -18.91
CA LYS A 178 8.02 2.77 -18.37
C LYS A 178 7.15 3.12 -17.17
N TRP A 179 7.54 4.14 -16.38
CA TRP A 179 6.73 4.59 -15.26
C TRP A 179 5.32 4.96 -15.71
N THR A 180 5.21 5.84 -16.70
CA THR A 180 3.92 6.35 -17.18
C THR A 180 3.24 5.42 -18.15
N GLN A 181 3.98 4.69 -18.99
CA GLN A 181 3.41 3.84 -20.04
C GLN A 181 3.02 2.45 -19.56
N GLU A 182 3.68 1.91 -18.53
CA GLU A 182 3.44 0.54 -18.07
C GLU A 182 3.03 0.45 -16.60
N TYR A 183 3.70 1.21 -15.72
CA TYR A 183 3.57 0.98 -14.27
C TYR A 183 2.32 1.69 -13.74
N VAL A 184 2.15 2.97 -14.07
CA VAL A 184 0.96 3.75 -13.69
C VAL A 184 -0.33 3.07 -14.16
N PRO A 185 -0.49 2.64 -15.43
CA PRO A 185 -1.70 1.92 -15.86
C PRO A 185 -1.96 0.64 -15.04
N ALA A 186 -0.92 -0.13 -14.73
CA ALA A 186 -1.03 -1.33 -13.90
C ALA A 186 -1.50 -1.01 -12.47
N LEU A 187 -0.91 0.02 -11.85
CA LEU A 187 -1.28 0.46 -10.51
C LEU A 187 -2.72 1.01 -10.48
N VAL A 188 -3.17 1.72 -11.51
CA VAL A 188 -4.55 2.21 -11.61
C VAL A 188 -5.54 1.06 -11.72
N GLU A 189 -5.27 0.06 -12.56
CA GLU A 189 -6.14 -1.11 -12.66
C GLU A 189 -6.19 -1.93 -11.36
N MET A 190 -5.07 -1.99 -10.62
CA MET A 190 -5.05 -2.55 -9.27
C MET A 190 -5.98 -1.77 -8.33
N LEU A 191 -5.95 -0.44 -8.36
CA LEU A 191 -6.79 0.40 -7.49
C LEU A 191 -8.28 0.35 -7.91
N LYS A 192 -8.59 0.18 -9.20
CA LYS A 192 -9.95 -0.14 -9.66
C LYS A 192 -10.43 -1.49 -9.14
N MET A 193 -9.59 -2.53 -9.21
CA MET A 193 -9.89 -3.82 -8.62
C MET A 193 -10.13 -3.71 -7.12
N ALA A 194 -9.30 -2.97 -6.39
CA ALA A 194 -9.44 -2.80 -4.94
C ALA A 194 -10.73 -2.06 -4.57
N ALA A 195 -11.09 -1.02 -5.32
CA ALA A 195 -12.33 -0.30 -5.13
C ALA A 195 -13.54 -1.20 -5.39
N ALA A 196 -13.53 -1.98 -6.48
CA ALA A 196 -14.59 -2.92 -6.82
C ALA A 196 -14.85 -3.97 -5.73
N LYS A 197 -13.82 -4.34 -4.96
CA LYS A 197 -13.86 -5.34 -3.88
C LYS A 197 -14.10 -4.75 -2.48
N SER A 198 -14.08 -3.42 -2.36
CA SER A 198 -14.28 -2.69 -1.08
C SER A 198 -15.58 -1.88 -1.04
N SER A 199 -16.40 -2.02 -2.10
CA SER A 199 -17.74 -1.42 -2.28
C SER A 199 -18.83 -2.29 -1.67
#